data_AF-A0A117RXJ7-F1
#
_entry.id   AF-A0A117RXJ7-F1
#
_cell.length_a   1.000
_cell.length_b   1.000
_cell.length_c   1.000
_cell.angle_alpha   90.00
_cell.angle_beta   90.00
_cell.angle_gamma   90.00
#
_symmetry.space_group_name_H-M   'P 1'
#
loop_
_entity.id
_entity.type
_entity.pdbx_description
1 polymer ?
#
loop_
_entity_poly.entity_id
_entity_poly.type
_entity_poly.pdbx_seq_one_letter_code
_entity_poly.pdbx_strand_id
1 'polypeptide(L)'
;MLYGANPTPYRTVVHEAALHMRVGGRSVARAQLQHLLDMSEPEHITIRVLPFGVGAFPGSGQSINYLHGPCRSSTPRNWTSSL
;
A
#
# COMPACT_ATOMS: atom_id res chain seq x y z
N MET A 1 -7.78 7.69 -4.64
CA MET A 1 -6.98 8.27 -3.54
C MET A 1 -7.16 7.35 -2.33
N LEU A 2 -6.07 7.00 -1.63
CA LEU A 2 -6.14 6.22 -0.38
C LEU A 2 -6.78 7.01 0.78
N TYR A 3 -6.82 8.34 0.64
CA TYR A 3 -7.35 9.27 1.61
C TYR A 3 -8.50 10.09 0.99
N GLY A 4 -9.45 10.55 1.80
CA GLY A 4 -10.59 11.35 1.38
C GLY A 4 -11.93 10.80 1.86
N ALA A 5 -13.03 11.47 1.52
CA ALA A 5 -14.37 11.15 2.01
C ALA A 5 -14.94 9.80 1.52
N ASN A 6 -14.41 9.26 0.43
CA ASN A 6 -14.76 7.93 -0.09
C ASN A 6 -13.48 7.26 -0.62
N PRO A 7 -12.65 6.68 0.27
CA PRO A 7 -11.37 6.12 -0.12
C PRO A 7 -11.57 4.82 -0.90
N THR A 8 -10.76 4.61 -1.93
CA THR A 8 -10.81 3.38 -2.73
C THR A 8 -10.23 2.22 -1.90
N PRO A 9 -10.93 1.06 -1.81
CA PRO A 9 -10.37 -0.11 -1.16
C PRO A 9 -9.04 -0.51 -1.79
N TYR A 10 -8.01 -0.68 -0.97
CA TYR A 10 -6.67 -1.04 -1.40
C TYR A 10 -6.26 -2.38 -0.78
N ARG A 11 -5.92 -3.34 -1.65
CA ARG A 11 -5.50 -4.68 -1.24
C ARG A 11 -4.17 -5.00 -1.90
N THR A 12 -3.19 -5.38 -1.10
CA THR A 12 -1.85 -5.73 -1.59
C THR A 12 -1.35 -7.00 -0.93
N VAL A 13 -0.48 -7.72 -1.65
CA VAL A 13 0.23 -8.90 -1.18
C VAL A 13 1.73 -8.61 -1.28
N VAL A 14 2.45 -8.83 -0.18
CA VAL A 14 3.89 -8.62 -0.09
C VAL A 14 4.54 -9.94 0.30
N HIS A 15 5.56 -10.36 -0.43
CA HIS A 15 6.35 -11.53 -0.03
C HIS A 15 7.22 -11.18 1.18
N GLU A 16 7.29 -12.06 2.17
CA GLU A 16 8.06 -11.81 3.40
C GLU A 16 9.54 -11.52 3.16
N ALA A 17 10.14 -12.06 2.08
CA ALA A 17 11.50 -11.72 1.66
C ALA A 17 11.74 -10.21 1.59
N ALA A 18 10.79 -9.45 1.03
CA ALA A 18 10.90 -8.00 0.90
C ALA A 18 10.97 -7.30 2.27
N LEU A 19 10.25 -7.82 3.27
CA LEU A 19 10.27 -7.31 4.64
C LEU A 19 11.61 -7.58 5.34
N HIS A 20 12.39 -8.56 4.85
CA HIS A 20 13.70 -8.93 5.38
C HIS A 20 14.90 -8.22 4.71
N MET A 21 14.73 -7.58 3.54
CA MET A 21 15.85 -7.06 2.74
C MET A 21 16.64 -5.89 3.39
N ARG A 22 16.13 -5.28 4.48
CA ARG A 22 16.78 -4.20 5.24
C ARG A 22 17.35 -3.07 4.37
N VAL A 23 16.66 -2.72 3.30
CA VAL A 23 17.05 -1.63 2.40
C VAL A 23 17.14 -0.32 3.19
N GLY A 24 18.27 0.39 3.08
CA GLY A 24 18.52 1.60 3.88
C GLY A 24 18.92 1.35 5.33
N GLY A 25 19.12 0.09 5.75
CA GLY A 25 19.57 -0.27 7.09
C GLY A 25 18.45 -0.59 8.08
N ARG A 26 18.82 -0.88 9.34
CA ARG A 26 17.88 -1.40 10.36
C ARG A 26 16.84 -0.37 10.81
N SER A 27 17.25 0.89 10.98
CA SER A 27 16.37 1.98 11.38
C SER A 27 15.31 2.26 10.32
N VAL A 28 15.73 2.34 9.05
CA VAL A 28 14.83 2.54 7.90
C VAL A 28 13.86 1.38 7.76
N ALA A 29 14.34 0.14 7.80
CA ALA A 29 13.48 -1.04 7.73
C ALA A 29 12.42 -1.05 8.85
N ARG A 30 12.81 -0.69 10.09
CA ARG A 30 11.86 -0.58 11.21
C ARG A 30 10.80 0.49 10.95
N ALA A 31 11.20 1.66 10.48
CA ALA A 31 10.28 2.76 10.17
C ALA A 31 9.31 2.37 9.04
N GLN A 32 9.81 1.68 8.00
CA GLN A 32 8.98 1.17 6.91
C GLN A 32 7.95 0.14 7.41
N LEU A 33 8.37 -0.81 8.24
CA LEU A 33 7.46 -1.81 8.83
C LEU A 33 6.40 -1.16 9.72
N GLN A 34 6.79 -0.17 10.54
CA GLN A 34 5.83 0.59 11.35
C GLN A 34 4.82 1.31 10.44
N HIS A 35 5.30 1.96 9.38
CA HIS A 35 4.41 2.64 8.44
C HIS A 35 3.42 1.69 7.77
N LEU A 36 3.83 0.47 7.42
CA LEU A 36 2.89 -0.53 6.88
C LEU A 36 1.82 -0.94 7.91
N LEU A 37 2.18 -1.02 9.20
CA LEU A 37 1.20 -1.28 10.27
C LEU A 37 0.21 -0.13 10.39
N ASP A 38 0.70 1.10 10.48
CA ASP A 38 -0.15 2.30 10.60
C ASP A 38 -1.10 2.41 9.39
N MET A 39 -0.60 2.12 8.19
CA MET A 39 -1.39 2.10 6.96
C MET A 39 -2.43 0.98 6.90
N SER A 40 -2.27 -0.08 7.70
CA SER A 40 -3.23 -1.17 7.77
C SER A 40 -4.34 -0.98 8.81
N GLU A 41 -4.26 0.08 9.64
CA GLU A 41 -5.30 0.40 10.61
C GLU A 41 -6.65 0.77 9.96
N PRO A 42 -6.71 1.56 8.87
CA PRO A 42 -7.97 1.86 8.20
C PRO A 42 -8.56 0.61 7.52
N GLU A 43 -9.84 0.34 7.73
CA GLU A 43 -10.51 -0.87 7.20
C GLU A 43 -10.49 -1.01 5.67
N HIS A 44 -10.34 0.09 4.94
CA HIS A 44 -10.27 0.06 3.48
C HIS A 44 -8.90 -0.37 2.95
N ILE A 45 -7.90 -0.58 3.81
CA ILE A 45 -6.55 -1.00 3.43
C ILE A 45 -6.27 -2.40 3.99
N THR A 46 -5.86 -3.32 3.12
CA THR A 46 -5.47 -4.67 3.52
C THR A 46 -4.10 -5.01 2.96
N ILE A 47 -3.16 -5.33 3.85
CA ILE A 47 -1.82 -5.79 3.52
C ILE A 47 -1.71 -7.25 3.96
N ARG A 48 -1.38 -8.14 3.03
CA ARG A 48 -1.17 -9.57 3.31
C ARG A 48 0.27 -9.95 3.07
N VAL A 49 0.84 -10.69 4.02
CA VAL A 49 2.21 -11.20 3.90
C VAL A 49 2.15 -12.63 3.38
N LEU A 50 2.93 -12.91 2.34
CA LEU A 50 3.14 -14.25 1.84
C LEU A 50 4.43 -14.84 2.46
N PRO A 51 4.32 -15.92 3.24
CA PRO A 51 5.47 -16.53 3.87
C PRO A 51 6.27 -17.42 2.92
N PHE A 52 7.56 -17.65 3.19
CA PHE A 52 8.51 -18.49 2.45
C PHE A 52 8.02 -19.94 2.33
N GLY A 53 7.24 -20.41 3.31
CA GLY A 53 6.71 -21.77 3.33
C GLY A 53 5.48 -21.99 2.43
N VAL A 54 4.85 -20.92 1.95
CA VAL A 54 3.84 -21.05 0.90
C VAL A 54 4.60 -21.28 -0.40
N GLY A 55 4.40 -22.44 -1.02
CA GLY A 55 5.05 -22.83 -2.27
C GLY A 55 4.68 -21.91 -3.44
N ALA A 56 4.34 -22.49 -4.60
CA ALA A 56 3.97 -21.65 -5.75
C ALA A 56 2.75 -20.76 -5.43
N PHE A 57 2.89 -19.45 -5.66
CA PHE A 57 1.81 -18.48 -5.53
C PHE A 57 1.60 -17.74 -6.86
N PRO A 58 0.36 -17.32 -7.18
CA PRO A 58 0.11 -16.53 -8.39
C PRO A 58 0.95 -15.24 -8.37
N GLY A 59 1.86 -15.10 -9.33
CA GLY A 59 2.75 -13.93 -9.43
C GLY A 59 4.22 -14.17 -9.10
N SER A 60 4.64 -15.38 -8.70
CA SER A 60 6.03 -15.74 -8.32
C SER A 60 7.09 -15.67 -9.43
N GLY A 61 6.82 -14.93 -10.50
CA GLY A 61 7.72 -14.66 -11.63
C GLY A 61 7.26 -13.48 -12.50
N GLN A 62 6.37 -12.63 -11.98
CA GLN A 62 5.88 -11.45 -12.68
C GLN A 62 6.75 -10.23 -12.36
N SER A 63 7.03 -9.41 -13.36
CA SER A 63 7.81 -8.17 -13.20
C SER A 63 7.09 -7.17 -12.29
N ILE A 64 7.84 -6.44 -11.47
CA ILE A 64 7.33 -5.27 -10.76
C ILE A 64 7.24 -4.12 -11.76
N ASN A 65 6.02 -3.64 -12.02
CA ASN A 65 5.78 -2.44 -12.81
C ASN A 65 5.64 -1.23 -11.87
N TYR A 66 6.59 -0.31 -11.90
CA TYR A 66 6.49 0.98 -11.22
C TYR A 66 5.77 1.98 -12.14
N LEU A 67 4.57 2.40 -11.77
CA LEU A 67 3.82 3.44 -12.48
C LEU A 67 3.73 4.69 -11.60
N HIS A 68 4.03 5.85 -12.19
CA HIS A 68 3.87 7.16 -11.58
C HIS A 68 3.15 8.08 -12.56
N GLY A 69 2.24 8.92 -12.06
CA GLY A 69 1.54 9.93 -12.85
C GLY A 69 0.58 10.77 -12.02
N PRO A 70 0.08 11.90 -12.56
CA PRO A 70 -0.85 12.76 -11.85
C PRO A 70 -2.15 12.02 -11.50
N CYS A 71 -2.49 11.93 -10.22
CA CYS A 71 -3.81 11.43 -9.82
C CYS A 71 -4.82 12.58 -9.83
N ARG A 72 -5.90 12.47 -10.63
CA ARG A 72 -7.01 13.43 -10.56
C ARG A 72 -7.72 13.23 -9.23
N SER A 73 -7.70 14.24 -8.36
CA SER A 73 -8.63 14.30 -7.24
C SER A 73 -10.03 14.59 -7.79
N SER A 74 -10.95 13.64 -7.69
CA SER A 74 -12.36 13.91 -7.90
C SER A 74 -12.90 14.66 -6.68
N THR A 75 -12.73 15.98 -6.65
CA THR A 75 -13.44 16.82 -5.70
C THR A 75 -14.94 16.64 -5.93
N PRO A 76 -15.74 16.27 -4.91
CA PRO A 76 -17.19 16.21 -5.04
C PRO A 76 -17.72 17.56 -5.52
N ARG A 77 -18.54 17.51 -6.56
CA ARG A 77 -19.04 18.69 -7.29
C ARG A 77 -20.25 19.28 -6.56
N ASN A 78 -20.10 19.75 -5.31
CA ASN A 78 -21.15 20.49 -4.58
C ASN A 78 -20.68 21.14 -3.26
N TRP A 79 -19.61 21.93 -3.26
CA TRP A 79 -19.33 22.84 -2.15
C TRP A 79 -18.94 24.22 -2.66
N THR A 80 -19.93 24.92 -3.23
CA THR A 80 -19.96 26.38 -3.24
C THR A 80 -21.30 26.77 -2.62
N SER A 81 -21.32 26.82 -1.29
CA SER A 81 -22.30 27.66 -0.59
C SER A 81 -21.67 29.04 -0.42
N SER A 82 -22.46 30.02 -0.82
CA SER A 82 -22.27 31.46 -0.81
C SER A 82 -21.36 32.01 0.30
N LEU A 83 -20.39 32.83 -0.11
CA LEU A 83 -20.03 34.09 0.54
C LEU A 83 -19.76 35.12 -0.56
#